data_AF-A0A7V4UBY3-F1
#
_entry.id   AF-A0A7V4UBY3-F1
#
_cell.length_a   1.000
_cell.length_b   1.000
_cell.length_c   1.000
_cell.angle_alpha   90.00
_cell.angle_beta   90.00
_cell.angle_gamma   90.00
#
_symmetry.space_group_name_H-M   'P 1'
#
loop_
_entity.id
_entity.type
_entity.pdbx_description
1 polymer ?
#
loop_
_entity_poly.entity_id
_entity_poly.type
_entity_poly.pdbx_seq_one_letter_code
_entity_poly.pdbx_strand_id
1 'polypeptide(L)'
;MLPLRSKPGWICGALAALLAIAAPRAARGVEVVVQNDSLLPGGSGNIQAGFDPGESAAVWLTSPCDGTIVAVQVFWRSLFGGAAPSLEDNIIIHNAGTFPVPGAVLAFLEGPLLIDGVLNEFRYLDENNTVPINVPVARNQVFVVAFTFYNDPSPLFGPSVVTDMGCQNGKNSIFANGIGWVNSCALGVTGDFVIRAVVDCPVQQGACCLPNGNCELRTEGECIAANGFYWGNGTSCTPGICNGACCLPDGTCSQASQSQCAANGGSFKGVSVACTAGLCQGACCLPGGGCSNSQSPNECAAAGGAYKGDGTNCGSVSCTGACCYPNGSCQNQTLAQCNGTWNGPNSNCGTTNCPVRGACCLPDGSCLDNQLASECAAMGGVYKGDNTTCASNPCVGACCFGGSCLNLTKTDCQQITGSTWQGPAYQCGAGNTCPTGACCTPLGDCVANATPVACQQLGGAFHLGQTCAAANCPIPVGACCFNNGTSCIANLQPQQCQLIPGSSWNGPDSQCASTCCPPPKGDFNADSRVDGLDIRPFVNALLGTPTPAEICRGDFNLDAALGSGDVPGMVNALLTWP
;
A
#
# COMPACT_ATOMS: atom_id res chain seq x y z
N MET A 1 -19.40 28.29 57.97
CA MET A 1 -20.80 27.81 58.01
C MET A 1 -21.23 27.52 56.57
N LEU A 2 -21.85 26.36 56.38
CA LEU A 2 -22.41 25.73 55.16
C LEU A 2 -23.27 26.67 54.25
N PRO A 3 -23.79 26.25 53.07
CA PRO A 3 -23.15 25.63 51.88
C PRO A 3 -23.82 26.10 50.55
N LEU A 4 -23.48 25.41 49.46
CA LEU A 4 -24.03 25.41 48.10
C LEU A 4 -25.57 25.41 47.96
N ARG A 5 -26.09 26.03 46.88
CA ARG A 5 -27.30 25.58 46.17
C ARG A 5 -27.15 25.71 44.65
N SER A 6 -27.84 24.81 43.96
CA SER A 6 -27.49 24.20 42.68
C SER A 6 -28.56 24.42 41.59
N LYS A 7 -28.07 24.48 40.32
CA LYS A 7 -28.71 24.02 39.05
C LYS A 7 -29.85 24.88 38.43
N PRO A 8 -30.20 24.68 37.14
CA PRO A 8 -29.39 24.58 35.91
C PRO A 8 -30.00 25.38 34.73
N GLY A 9 -29.22 25.73 33.70
CA GLY A 9 -29.75 26.34 32.46
C GLY A 9 -29.04 25.75 31.24
N TRP A 10 -29.79 25.01 30.43
CA TRP A 10 -29.34 24.40 29.19
C TRP A 10 -28.89 25.46 28.18
N ILE A 11 -27.74 25.24 27.54
CA ILE A 11 -27.38 25.96 26.31
C ILE A 11 -27.11 24.90 25.24
N CYS A 12 -28.00 24.91 24.24
CA CYS A 12 -27.88 24.20 22.97
C CYS A 12 -26.53 24.48 22.33
N GLY A 13 -25.84 23.40 21.90
CA GLY A 13 -24.69 23.50 21.03
C GLY A 13 -25.08 24.06 19.67
N ALA A 14 -24.38 25.12 19.27
CA ALA A 14 -24.21 25.49 17.87
C ALA A 14 -22.72 25.38 17.57
N LEU A 15 -22.30 24.23 17.01
CA LEU A 15 -21.02 24.13 16.32
C LEU A 15 -21.14 25.00 15.06
N ALA A 16 -20.62 26.22 15.13
CA ALA A 16 -20.30 26.99 13.95
C ALA A 16 -19.03 26.38 13.34
N ALA A 17 -19.22 25.54 12.32
CA ALA A 17 -18.12 25.13 11.45
C ALA A 17 -17.56 26.40 10.78
N LEU A 18 -16.39 26.86 11.23
CA LEU A 18 -15.59 27.80 10.47
C LEU A 18 -15.18 27.10 9.17
N LEU A 19 -15.91 27.37 8.10
CA LEU A 19 -15.40 27.19 6.75
C LEU A 19 -14.20 28.15 6.61
N ALA A 20 -13.00 27.63 6.81
CA ALA A 20 -11.79 28.29 6.37
C ALA A 20 -11.85 28.31 4.84
N ILE A 21 -12.40 29.39 4.28
CA ILE A 21 -12.17 29.74 2.88
C ILE A 21 -10.67 29.95 2.77
N ALA A 22 -9.95 28.95 2.26
CA ALA A 22 -8.58 29.09 1.87
C ALA A 22 -8.56 30.13 0.74
N ALA A 23 -8.33 31.39 1.09
CA ALA A 23 -7.90 32.37 0.12
C ALA A 23 -6.67 31.77 -0.60
N PRO A 24 -6.58 31.87 -1.94
CA PRO A 24 -5.38 31.44 -2.63
C PRO A 24 -4.22 32.16 -1.95
N ARG A 25 -3.29 31.41 -1.35
CA ARG A 25 -2.01 31.98 -0.96
C ARG A 25 -1.45 32.58 -2.24
N ALA A 26 -1.39 33.91 -2.32
CA ALA A 26 -0.68 34.59 -3.39
C ALA A 26 0.69 33.93 -3.45
N ALA A 27 0.94 33.24 -4.55
CA ALA A 27 2.17 32.50 -4.72
C ALA A 27 3.28 33.55 -4.66
N ARG A 28 4.20 33.42 -3.68
CA ARG A 28 5.31 34.36 -3.54
C ARG A 28 6.09 34.34 -4.85
N GLY A 29 6.34 35.50 -5.43
CA GLY A 29 7.20 35.57 -6.62
C GLY A 29 8.63 35.12 -6.29
N VAL A 30 9.39 34.84 -7.34
CA VAL A 30 10.81 34.51 -7.27
C VAL A 30 11.59 35.78 -7.57
N GLU A 31 12.44 36.19 -6.64
CA GLU A 31 13.38 37.28 -6.84
C GLU A 31 14.48 36.86 -7.83
N VAL A 32 14.61 37.61 -8.93
CA VAL A 32 15.61 37.42 -9.96
C VAL A 32 16.56 38.61 -9.96
N VAL A 33 17.86 38.36 -9.79
CA VAL A 33 18.90 39.38 -9.96
C VAL A 33 19.08 39.64 -11.45
N VAL A 34 18.85 40.89 -11.86
CA VAL A 34 19.01 41.41 -13.22
C VAL A 34 20.31 42.20 -13.25
N GLN A 35 21.23 41.79 -14.13
CA GLN A 35 22.56 42.37 -14.27
C GLN A 35 22.95 42.43 -15.75
N ASN A 36 23.84 43.37 -16.10
CA ASN A 36 24.49 43.42 -17.41
C ASN A 36 26.00 43.10 -17.33
N ASP A 37 26.54 42.95 -16.12
CA ASP A 37 27.92 42.51 -15.85
C ASP A 37 28.04 40.98 -15.81
N SER A 38 29.27 40.49 -15.95
CA SER A 38 29.68 39.09 -15.96
C SER A 38 30.37 38.62 -14.66
N LEU A 39 30.39 39.46 -13.62
CA LEU A 39 31.12 39.17 -12.39
C LEU A 39 30.43 38.08 -11.57
N LEU A 40 31.13 36.96 -11.38
CA LEU A 40 30.66 35.85 -10.54
C LEU A 40 30.71 36.19 -9.04
N PRO A 41 29.88 35.56 -8.19
CA PRO A 41 29.92 35.74 -6.75
C PRO A 41 31.34 35.52 -6.17
N GLY A 42 31.82 36.48 -5.38
CA GLY A 42 33.18 36.47 -4.82
C GLY A 42 34.28 37.00 -5.75
N GLY A 43 33.94 37.38 -6.98
CA GLY A 43 34.85 38.09 -7.88
C GLY A 43 35.19 39.50 -7.36
N SER A 44 36.41 39.97 -7.65
CA SER A 44 36.89 41.27 -7.18
C SER A 44 36.47 42.43 -8.10
N GLY A 45 36.53 42.25 -9.43
CA GLY A 45 36.30 43.32 -10.41
C GLY A 45 37.33 44.47 -10.32
N ASN A 46 37.21 45.46 -11.20
CA ASN A 46 38.06 46.64 -11.30
C ASN A 46 37.38 47.86 -10.67
N ILE A 47 38.10 48.62 -9.85
CA ILE A 47 37.56 49.83 -9.22
C ILE A 47 37.60 50.96 -10.26
N GLN A 48 36.45 51.57 -10.54
CA GLN A 48 36.36 52.70 -11.46
C GLN A 48 36.46 54.01 -10.68
N ALA A 49 37.65 54.59 -10.65
CA ALA A 49 37.91 55.91 -10.06
C ALA A 49 37.63 57.05 -11.06
N GLY A 50 37.72 58.28 -10.57
CA GLY A 50 37.67 59.49 -11.40
C GLY A 50 36.27 60.07 -11.62
N PHE A 51 35.30 59.70 -10.78
CA PHE A 51 34.04 60.42 -10.68
C PHE A 51 34.21 61.63 -9.77
N ASP A 52 33.53 62.73 -10.08
CA ASP A 52 33.39 63.90 -9.20
C ASP A 52 32.02 63.88 -8.47
N PRO A 53 31.85 64.63 -7.37
CA PRO A 53 30.53 64.84 -6.77
C PRO A 53 29.49 65.33 -7.79
N GLY A 54 28.31 64.70 -7.78
CA GLY A 54 27.21 64.94 -8.72
C GLY A 54 27.30 64.16 -10.03
N GLU A 55 28.37 63.43 -10.28
CA GLU A 55 28.45 62.49 -11.40
C GLU A 55 27.75 61.17 -11.08
N SER A 56 27.34 60.44 -12.12
CA SER A 56 26.61 59.18 -11.94
C SER A 56 27.17 58.06 -12.80
N ALA A 57 27.20 56.85 -12.24
CA ALA A 57 27.36 55.59 -12.97
C ALA A 57 25.97 54.94 -13.15
N ALA A 58 25.61 54.57 -14.37
CA ALA A 58 24.29 54.01 -14.65
C ALA A 58 24.33 52.75 -15.53
N VAL A 59 23.47 51.78 -15.19
CA VAL A 59 23.29 50.50 -15.89
C VAL A 59 21.93 50.44 -16.57
N TRP A 60 21.90 49.91 -17.80
CA TRP A 60 20.69 49.66 -18.57
C TRP A 60 20.36 48.17 -18.50
N LEU A 61 19.24 47.86 -17.83
CA LEU A 61 18.83 46.50 -17.48
C LEU A 61 17.50 46.15 -18.15
N THR A 62 17.27 44.87 -18.42
CA THR A 62 16.03 44.38 -19.04
C THR A 62 15.30 43.44 -18.09
N SER A 63 14.04 43.72 -17.79
CA SER A 63 13.23 42.86 -16.93
C SER A 63 12.95 41.50 -17.59
N PRO A 64 13.17 40.36 -16.89
CA PRO A 64 12.92 39.02 -17.43
C PRO A 64 11.43 38.63 -17.39
N CYS A 65 10.60 39.38 -16.67
CA CYS A 65 9.21 39.04 -16.38
C CYS A 65 8.34 40.29 -16.23
N ASP A 66 7.03 40.12 -16.31
CA ASP A 66 6.09 41.09 -15.75
C ASP A 66 6.16 40.94 -14.24
N GLY A 67 6.69 41.94 -13.54
CA GLY A 67 7.06 41.84 -12.13
C GLY A 67 7.27 43.20 -11.49
N THR A 68 7.99 43.22 -10.38
CA THR A 68 8.26 44.44 -9.62
C THR A 68 9.73 44.50 -9.24
N ILE A 69 10.42 45.61 -9.50
CA ILE A 69 11.76 45.84 -8.94
C ILE A 69 11.59 46.06 -7.43
N VAL A 70 12.32 45.28 -6.63
CA VAL A 70 12.24 45.26 -5.15
C VAL A 70 13.58 45.55 -4.47
N ALA A 71 14.69 45.52 -5.21
CA ALA A 71 15.99 45.92 -4.68
C ALA A 71 16.93 46.45 -5.77
N VAL A 72 17.93 47.22 -5.35
CA VAL A 72 19.10 47.61 -6.15
C VAL A 72 20.36 47.16 -5.44
N GLN A 73 21.35 46.70 -6.20
CA GLN A 73 22.65 46.30 -5.68
C GLN A 73 23.76 47.15 -6.29
N VAL A 74 24.69 47.65 -5.48
CA VAL A 74 25.86 48.43 -5.94
C VAL A 74 27.12 47.80 -5.38
N PHE A 75 28.03 47.34 -6.24
CA PHE A 75 29.31 46.82 -5.77
C PHE A 75 30.29 47.96 -5.52
N TRP A 76 30.74 48.06 -4.27
CA TRP A 76 31.55 49.17 -3.79
C TRP A 76 32.86 48.67 -3.18
N ARG A 77 34.00 49.16 -3.70
CA ARG A 77 35.32 48.69 -3.27
C ARG A 77 36.38 49.77 -3.26
N SER A 78 37.26 49.71 -2.26
CA SER A 78 38.54 50.41 -2.19
C SER A 78 39.72 49.51 -2.57
N LEU A 79 40.86 50.14 -2.91
CA LEU A 79 42.07 49.43 -3.32
C LEU A 79 42.64 48.51 -2.23
N PHE A 80 42.60 48.95 -0.96
CA PHE A 80 43.18 48.24 0.17
C PHE A 80 42.16 47.46 1.01
N GLY A 81 40.86 47.71 0.79
CA GLY A 81 39.78 47.18 1.62
C GLY A 81 39.71 47.83 3.00
N GLY A 82 38.53 47.76 3.62
CA GLY A 82 38.31 48.27 4.98
C GLY A 82 38.17 49.80 5.08
N ALA A 83 37.84 50.48 3.97
CA ALA A 83 37.47 51.89 4.01
C ALA A 83 36.21 52.09 4.88
N ALA A 84 36.12 53.26 5.51
CA ALA A 84 34.94 53.61 6.31
C ALA A 84 33.67 53.63 5.42
N PRO A 85 32.48 53.33 5.98
CA PRO A 85 31.23 53.47 5.23
C PRO A 85 31.08 54.86 4.63
N SER A 86 30.62 54.91 3.37
CA SER A 86 30.48 56.16 2.60
C SER A 86 29.01 56.47 2.36
N LEU A 87 28.55 57.64 2.78
CA LEU A 87 27.20 58.11 2.48
C LEU A 87 27.21 58.87 1.16
N GLU A 88 26.52 58.34 0.15
CA GLU A 88 26.53 58.88 -1.21
C GLU A 88 25.23 59.62 -1.53
N ASP A 89 25.11 60.23 -2.71
CA ASP A 89 24.03 61.20 -2.96
C ASP A 89 22.68 60.48 -3.11
N ASN A 90 22.54 59.65 -4.14
CA ASN A 90 21.30 58.95 -4.41
C ASN A 90 21.48 57.74 -5.34
N ILE A 91 20.46 56.88 -5.35
CA ILE A 91 20.22 55.90 -6.41
C ILE A 91 18.86 56.21 -7.05
N ILE A 92 18.82 56.30 -8.37
CA ILE A 92 17.60 56.59 -9.12
C ILE A 92 17.29 55.45 -10.08
N ILE A 93 16.05 54.95 -10.03
CA ILE A 93 15.53 54.01 -11.03
C ILE A 93 14.76 54.84 -12.06
N HIS A 94 15.13 54.74 -13.32
CA HIS A 94 14.48 55.42 -14.43
C HIS A 94 13.83 54.43 -15.40
N ASN A 95 12.85 54.92 -16.15
CA ASN A 95 12.48 54.28 -17.42
C ASN A 95 13.64 54.40 -18.42
N ALA A 96 13.71 53.54 -19.44
CA ALA A 96 14.81 53.51 -20.41
C ALA A 96 15.16 54.89 -20.97
N GLY A 97 14.21 55.64 -21.52
CA GLY A 97 14.54 56.84 -22.31
C GLY A 97 15.24 56.45 -23.62
N THR A 98 16.27 57.20 -24.02
CA THR A 98 17.04 56.97 -25.25
C THR A 98 18.51 56.92 -24.93
N PHE A 99 19.15 55.75 -25.07
CA PHE A 99 20.56 55.57 -24.73
C PHE A 99 21.46 56.63 -25.39
N PRO A 100 22.39 57.28 -24.64
CA PRO A 100 22.77 57.01 -23.25
C PRO A 100 21.97 57.79 -22.19
N VAL A 101 20.91 58.52 -22.56
CA VAL A 101 20.13 59.41 -21.67
C VAL A 101 18.96 58.64 -21.03
N PRO A 102 18.93 58.48 -19.70
CA PRO A 102 17.83 57.85 -18.99
C PRO A 102 16.51 58.62 -19.16
N GLY A 103 15.38 57.90 -19.03
CA GLY A 103 14.04 58.46 -19.12
C GLY A 103 13.52 59.05 -17.80
N ALA A 104 12.19 59.08 -17.69
CA ALA A 104 11.50 59.56 -16.49
C ALA A 104 11.90 58.75 -15.25
N VAL A 105 12.01 59.43 -14.10
CA VAL A 105 12.26 58.82 -12.79
C VAL A 105 11.07 57.95 -12.39
N LEU A 106 11.35 56.72 -11.98
CA LEU A 106 10.38 55.74 -11.45
C LEU A 106 10.49 55.60 -9.93
N ALA A 107 11.71 55.69 -9.39
CA ALA A 107 11.96 55.71 -7.95
C ALA A 107 13.25 56.47 -7.63
N PHE A 108 13.30 57.05 -6.43
CA PHE A 108 14.43 57.82 -5.91
C PHE A 108 14.75 57.33 -4.51
N LEU A 109 15.98 56.87 -4.30
CA LEU A 109 16.54 56.47 -3.02
C LEU A 109 17.56 57.52 -2.61
N GLU A 110 17.32 58.16 -1.46
CA GLU A 110 18.18 59.20 -0.91
C GLU A 110 19.28 58.61 -0.02
N GLY A 111 20.51 59.11 -0.13
CA GLY A 111 21.55 58.84 0.86
C GLY A 111 21.94 57.36 1.03
N PRO A 112 22.25 56.59 -0.02
CA PRO A 112 22.69 55.21 0.17
C PRO A 112 23.99 55.18 0.98
N LEU A 113 24.02 54.38 2.06
CA LEU A 113 25.24 54.12 2.83
C LEU A 113 25.96 52.89 2.28
N LEU A 114 27.14 53.09 1.71
CA LEU A 114 27.93 52.06 1.05
C LEU A 114 29.00 51.51 1.98
N ILE A 115 29.02 50.19 2.11
CA ILE A 115 30.04 49.45 2.86
C ILE A 115 31.09 48.95 1.87
N ASP A 116 32.36 49.15 2.22
CA ASP A 116 33.49 48.72 1.41
C ASP A 116 33.61 47.19 1.33
N GLY A 117 33.95 46.69 0.14
CA GLY A 117 34.29 45.29 -0.09
C GLY A 117 33.10 44.38 -0.35
N VAL A 118 31.87 44.90 -0.39
CA VAL A 118 30.63 44.11 -0.52
C VAL A 118 29.71 44.64 -1.61
N LEU A 119 28.87 43.75 -2.14
CA LEU A 119 27.74 44.10 -2.98
C LEU A 119 26.61 44.61 -2.08
N ASN A 120 26.47 45.92 -1.97
CA ASN A 120 25.49 46.57 -1.09
C ASN A 120 24.10 46.43 -1.69
N GLU A 121 23.14 45.86 -0.95
CA GLU A 121 21.76 45.69 -1.40
C GLU A 121 20.82 46.66 -0.67
N PHE A 122 20.09 47.44 -1.45
CA PHE A 122 19.13 48.43 -0.99
C PHE A 122 17.71 48.00 -1.36
N ARG A 123 16.82 47.96 -0.37
CA ARG A 123 15.41 47.51 -0.53
C ARG A 123 14.38 48.59 -0.20
N TYR A 124 14.82 49.75 0.30
CA TYR A 124 13.95 50.82 0.78
C TYR A 124 14.40 52.15 0.19
N LEU A 125 13.44 53.06 -0.03
CA LEU A 125 13.67 54.40 -0.57
C LEU A 125 14.06 55.42 0.51
N ASP A 126 13.93 55.06 1.78
CA ASP A 126 14.27 55.89 2.94
C ASP A 126 15.29 55.20 3.87
N GLU A 127 15.97 55.98 4.70
CA GLU A 127 16.98 55.47 5.65
C GLU A 127 16.39 54.72 6.85
N ASN A 128 15.09 54.85 7.11
CA ASN A 128 14.40 54.20 8.22
C ASN A 128 13.86 52.80 7.85
N ASN A 129 14.11 52.35 6.62
CA ASN A 129 13.60 51.11 6.05
C ASN A 129 12.06 51.00 6.11
N THR A 130 11.33 52.09 5.83
CA THR A 130 9.85 52.11 5.92
C THR A 130 9.13 52.06 4.58
N VAL A 131 9.71 52.66 3.53
CA VAL A 131 9.14 52.69 2.19
C VAL A 131 9.92 51.70 1.30
N PRO A 132 9.40 50.50 1.03
CA PRO A 132 10.09 49.53 0.18
C PRO A 132 10.13 50.01 -1.27
N ILE A 133 11.18 49.61 -1.99
CA ILE A 133 11.22 49.76 -3.45
C ILE A 133 10.09 48.90 -4.04
N ASN A 134 9.23 49.53 -4.83
CA ASN A 134 8.07 48.89 -5.45
C ASN A 134 7.82 49.52 -6.82
N VAL A 135 8.61 49.11 -7.82
CA VAL A 135 8.53 49.67 -9.19
C VAL A 135 8.04 48.58 -10.16
N PRO A 136 6.79 48.65 -10.65
CA PRO A 136 6.27 47.69 -11.62
C PRO A 136 7.05 47.75 -12.94
N VAL A 137 7.34 46.57 -13.51
CA VAL A 137 8.01 46.41 -14.79
C VAL A 137 7.34 45.33 -15.63
N ALA A 138 7.29 45.52 -16.95
CA ALA A 138 6.83 44.50 -17.90
C ALA A 138 7.99 43.62 -18.38
N ARG A 139 7.68 42.40 -18.86
CA ARG A 139 8.67 41.52 -19.49
C ARG A 139 9.31 42.24 -20.67
N ASN A 140 10.64 42.14 -20.76
CA ASN A 140 11.48 42.80 -21.76
C ASN A 140 11.50 44.33 -21.67
N GLN A 141 10.88 44.94 -20.65
CA GLN A 141 11.03 46.37 -20.41
C GLN A 141 12.47 46.68 -20.04
N VAL A 142 13.05 47.67 -20.72
CA VAL A 142 14.36 48.23 -20.35
C VAL A 142 14.13 49.33 -19.30
N PHE A 143 14.94 49.33 -18.25
CA PHE A 143 14.99 50.35 -17.21
C PHE A 143 16.45 50.68 -16.89
N VAL A 144 16.68 51.81 -16.22
CA VAL A 144 18.02 52.28 -15.89
C VAL A 144 18.14 52.44 -14.38
N VAL A 145 19.26 51.99 -13.81
CA VAL A 145 19.61 52.27 -12.42
C VAL A 145 20.84 53.17 -12.44
N ALA A 146 20.72 54.38 -11.90
CA ALA A 146 21.79 55.36 -11.81
C ALA A 146 22.19 55.57 -10.35
N PHE A 147 23.47 55.41 -10.05
CA PHE A 147 24.07 55.72 -8.76
C PHE A 147 24.87 57.03 -8.88
N THR A 148 24.59 57.99 -7.99
CA THR A 148 25.19 59.34 -8.01
C THR A 148 26.13 59.52 -6.83
N PHE A 149 27.33 60.03 -7.12
CA PHE A 149 28.36 60.28 -6.12
C PHE A 149 28.09 61.57 -5.35
N TYR A 150 28.19 61.52 -4.02
CA TYR A 150 28.26 62.73 -3.18
C TYR A 150 29.72 63.03 -2.81
N ASN A 151 30.48 61.98 -2.50
CA ASN A 151 31.88 62.12 -2.15
C ASN A 151 32.75 61.98 -3.40
N ASP A 152 33.91 62.63 -3.38
CA ASP A 152 34.91 62.54 -4.42
C ASP A 152 35.79 61.28 -4.21
N PRO A 153 35.69 60.24 -5.05
CA PRO A 153 36.58 59.07 -5.01
C PRO A 153 38.01 59.35 -5.51
N SER A 154 38.35 60.59 -5.91
CA SER A 154 39.62 61.01 -6.50
C SER A 154 40.63 61.64 -5.51
N PRO A 155 41.96 61.51 -5.73
CA PRO A 155 42.61 60.58 -6.63
C PRO A 155 42.93 59.23 -5.93
N LEU A 156 42.53 58.13 -6.59
CA LEU A 156 43.02 56.74 -6.48
C LEU A 156 43.01 56.00 -5.12
N PHE A 157 42.50 56.58 -4.03
CA PHE A 157 42.45 55.88 -2.72
C PHE A 157 41.04 55.70 -2.14
N GLY A 158 40.04 56.42 -2.64
CA GLY A 158 38.66 56.27 -2.18
C GLY A 158 38.02 54.98 -2.69
N PRO A 159 37.05 54.41 -1.95
CA PRO A 159 36.21 53.36 -2.50
C PRO A 159 35.35 53.93 -3.64
N SER A 160 35.05 53.11 -4.64
CA SER A 160 34.20 53.49 -5.77
C SER A 160 33.40 52.29 -6.31
N VAL A 161 32.54 52.54 -7.30
CA VAL A 161 31.85 51.50 -8.07
C VAL A 161 32.85 50.59 -8.78
N VAL A 162 32.43 49.33 -8.96
CA VAL A 162 33.24 48.30 -9.59
C VAL A 162 32.72 48.00 -11.00
N THR A 163 33.62 47.66 -11.91
CA THR A 163 33.30 47.10 -13.22
C THR A 163 33.86 45.69 -13.38
N ASP A 164 33.28 44.89 -14.26
CA ASP A 164 33.85 43.62 -14.70
C ASP A 164 34.93 43.82 -15.80
N MET A 165 35.15 42.81 -16.65
CA MET A 165 35.99 42.91 -17.85
C MET A 165 35.13 42.87 -19.12
N GLY A 166 35.32 43.85 -20.00
CA GLY A 166 34.70 43.91 -21.31
C GLY A 166 33.46 44.82 -21.32
N CYS A 167 33.66 46.09 -21.65
CA CYS A 167 32.56 47.06 -21.74
C CYS A 167 31.66 46.80 -22.95
N GLN A 168 30.36 46.64 -22.70
CA GLN A 168 29.35 46.42 -23.73
C GLN A 168 28.69 47.73 -24.16
N ASN A 169 28.72 48.01 -25.47
CA ASN A 169 28.08 49.18 -26.04
C ASN A 169 26.56 49.18 -25.77
N GLY A 170 26.01 50.30 -25.28
CA GLY A 170 24.57 50.41 -25.01
C GLY A 170 24.12 49.87 -23.65
N LYS A 171 25.06 49.43 -22.78
CA LYS A 171 24.73 48.82 -21.48
C LYS A 171 25.00 49.73 -20.29
N ASN A 172 25.95 50.65 -20.43
CA ASN A 172 26.41 51.49 -19.34
C ASN A 172 26.54 52.94 -19.79
N SER A 173 26.14 53.87 -18.92
CA SER A 173 26.22 55.30 -19.15
C SER A 173 26.80 56.02 -17.94
N ILE A 174 27.53 57.10 -18.18
CA ILE A 174 28.05 58.00 -17.16
C ILE A 174 27.39 59.35 -17.35
N PHE A 175 26.91 59.96 -16.27
CA PHE A 175 26.64 61.38 -16.26
C PHE A 175 27.90 62.11 -15.83
N ALA A 176 28.53 62.82 -16.76
CA ALA A 176 29.75 63.58 -16.48
C ALA A 176 29.43 65.07 -16.39
N ASN A 177 29.97 65.73 -15.37
CA ASN A 177 29.70 67.15 -15.11
C ASN A 177 30.14 68.01 -16.32
N GLY A 178 29.23 68.87 -16.80
CA GLY A 178 29.49 69.73 -17.97
C GLY A 178 29.46 69.04 -19.34
N ILE A 179 29.32 67.71 -19.40
CA ILE A 179 29.21 66.92 -20.64
C ILE A 179 27.80 66.32 -20.77
N GLY A 180 27.21 65.87 -19.67
CA GLY A 180 25.94 65.16 -19.64
C GLY A 180 26.10 63.64 -19.77
N TRP A 181 25.02 62.96 -20.14
CA TRP A 181 25.01 61.50 -20.27
C TRP A 181 25.78 61.03 -21.50
N VAL A 182 26.75 60.14 -21.27
CA VAL A 182 27.59 59.55 -22.31
C VAL A 182 27.72 58.05 -22.09
N ASN A 183 28.01 57.33 -23.16
CA ASN A 183 28.31 55.90 -23.09
C ASN A 183 29.63 55.69 -22.33
N SER A 184 29.63 54.87 -21.29
CA SER A 184 30.82 54.65 -20.45
C SER A 184 31.99 54.06 -21.24
N CYS A 185 31.73 53.17 -22.20
CA CYS A 185 32.77 52.57 -23.04
C CYS A 185 33.47 53.63 -23.91
N ALA A 186 32.72 54.65 -24.36
CA ALA A 186 33.26 55.75 -25.14
C ALA A 186 34.12 56.71 -24.30
N LEU A 187 33.95 56.72 -22.98
CA LEU A 187 34.80 57.43 -22.02
C LEU A 187 36.01 56.59 -21.54
N GLY A 188 36.20 55.38 -22.09
CA GLY A 188 37.35 54.54 -21.78
C GLY A 188 37.17 53.62 -20.56
N VAL A 189 35.96 53.49 -20.03
CA VAL A 189 35.65 52.43 -19.06
C VAL A 189 35.77 51.07 -19.76
N THR A 190 36.47 50.13 -19.13
CA THR A 190 36.87 48.85 -19.76
C THR A 190 35.96 47.67 -19.42
N GLY A 191 34.99 47.86 -18.53
CA GLY A 191 33.99 46.86 -18.15
C GLY A 191 32.59 47.47 -17.95
N ASP A 192 31.63 46.59 -17.68
CA ASP A 192 30.27 46.93 -17.32
C ASP A 192 30.17 47.15 -15.81
N PHE A 193 29.40 48.17 -15.37
CA PHE A 193 29.26 48.47 -13.95
C PHE A 193 28.54 47.32 -13.24
N VAL A 194 29.05 46.92 -12.08
CA VAL A 194 28.42 45.94 -11.19
C VAL A 194 27.37 46.66 -10.32
N ILE A 195 26.39 47.23 -11.01
CA ILE A 195 25.14 47.74 -10.45
C ILE A 195 24.03 46.83 -10.98
N ARG A 196 23.20 46.29 -10.09
CA ARG A 196 22.20 45.28 -10.42
C ARG A 196 20.85 45.67 -9.82
N ALA A 197 19.78 45.06 -10.31
CA ALA A 197 18.46 45.18 -9.74
C ALA A 197 17.91 43.80 -9.38
N VAL A 198 16.98 43.74 -8.43
CA VAL A 198 16.25 42.52 -8.09
C VAL A 198 14.80 42.71 -8.49
N VAL A 199 14.30 41.84 -9.36
CA VAL A 199 12.91 41.84 -9.82
C VAL A 199 12.18 40.65 -9.20
N ASP A 200 11.11 40.92 -8.45
CA ASP A 200 10.17 39.92 -7.98
C ASP A 200 9.26 39.49 -9.14
N CYS A 201 9.50 38.28 -9.65
CA CYS A 201 8.76 37.69 -10.75
C CYS A 201 7.64 36.77 -10.23
N PRO A 202 6.38 36.93 -10.66
CA PRO A 202 5.31 36.00 -10.27
C PRO A 202 5.65 34.59 -10.74
N VAL A 203 5.46 33.59 -9.87
CA VAL A 203 5.63 32.19 -10.27
C VAL A 203 4.62 31.85 -11.36
N GLN A 204 5.11 31.29 -12.46
CA GLN A 204 4.25 30.89 -13.55
C GLN A 204 3.48 29.63 -13.15
N GLN A 205 2.15 29.76 -13.10
CA GLN A 205 1.22 28.65 -12.89
C GLN A 205 0.66 28.17 -14.23
N GLY A 206 0.13 26.96 -14.23
CA GLY A 206 -0.52 26.33 -15.36
C GLY A 206 -1.53 25.29 -14.92
N ALA A 207 -2.33 24.79 -15.86
CA ALA A 207 -3.32 23.76 -15.62
C ALA A 207 -2.65 22.47 -15.14
N CYS A 208 -3.06 22.01 -13.96
CA CYS A 208 -2.63 20.77 -13.35
C CYS A 208 -3.82 19.83 -13.24
N CYS A 209 -3.75 18.69 -13.89
CA CYS A 209 -4.76 17.65 -13.81
C CYS A 209 -4.46 16.70 -12.67
N LEU A 210 -5.23 16.81 -11.58
CA LEU A 210 -5.06 16.01 -10.39
C LEU A 210 -5.68 14.61 -10.56
N PRO A 211 -5.25 13.60 -9.78
CA PRO A 211 -5.78 12.22 -9.86
C PRO A 211 -7.29 12.10 -9.63
N ASN A 212 -7.91 13.07 -8.95
CA ASN A 212 -9.37 13.11 -8.76
C ASN A 212 -10.14 13.55 -10.02
N GLY A 213 -9.45 13.98 -11.07
CA GLY A 213 -10.00 14.48 -12.33
C GLY A 213 -10.25 16.00 -12.35
N ASN A 214 -9.95 16.71 -11.26
CA ASN A 214 -10.06 18.17 -11.22
C ASN A 214 -8.85 18.82 -11.87
N CYS A 215 -9.11 19.96 -12.53
CA CYS A 215 -8.07 20.86 -12.98
C CYS A 215 -7.89 21.99 -11.98
N GLU A 216 -6.66 22.25 -11.56
CA GLU A 216 -6.29 23.41 -10.74
C GLU A 216 -5.11 24.16 -11.36
N LEU A 217 -5.05 25.49 -11.17
CA LEU A 217 -3.86 26.26 -11.52
C LEU A 217 -2.81 26.07 -10.43
N ARG A 218 -1.68 25.44 -10.78
CA ARG A 218 -0.57 25.12 -9.86
C ARG A 218 0.74 25.47 -10.55
N THR A 219 1.82 25.64 -9.79
CA THR A 219 3.17 25.59 -10.38
C THR A 219 3.49 24.15 -10.78
N GLU A 220 4.49 23.94 -11.63
CA GLU A 220 4.95 22.61 -12.04
C GLU A 220 5.31 21.74 -10.83
N GLY A 221 6.09 22.28 -9.89
CA GLY A 221 6.51 21.56 -8.68
C GLY A 221 5.34 21.17 -7.78
N GLU A 222 4.36 22.06 -7.60
CA GLU A 222 3.14 21.76 -6.85
C GLU A 222 2.29 20.70 -7.56
N CYS A 223 2.22 20.73 -8.89
CA CYS A 223 1.46 19.76 -9.66
C CYS A 223 2.05 18.35 -9.52
N ILE A 224 3.37 18.24 -9.69
CA ILE A 224 4.10 16.97 -9.53
C ILE A 224 3.96 16.46 -8.09
N ALA A 225 4.09 17.34 -7.09
CA ALA A 225 3.92 16.97 -5.68
C ALA A 225 2.49 16.45 -5.37
N ALA A 226 1.49 16.90 -6.11
CA ALA A 226 0.13 16.42 -6.02
C ALA A 226 -0.15 15.16 -6.87
N ASN A 227 0.89 14.55 -7.46
CA ASN A 227 0.81 13.46 -8.43
C ASN A 227 -0.07 13.81 -9.65
N GLY A 228 -0.10 15.07 -10.04
CA GLY A 228 -0.86 15.58 -11.17
C GLY A 228 -0.08 15.63 -12.47
N PHE A 229 -0.79 15.78 -13.59
CA PHE A 229 -0.23 16.02 -14.91
C PHE A 229 -0.24 17.51 -15.25
N TYR A 230 0.93 18.11 -15.46
CA TYR A 230 1.10 19.54 -15.70
C TYR A 230 1.08 19.88 -17.20
N TRP A 231 0.25 20.84 -17.59
CA TRP A 231 0.10 21.27 -18.99
C TRP A 231 1.03 22.41 -19.42
N GLY A 232 1.97 22.78 -18.56
CA GLY A 232 2.89 23.90 -18.80
C GLY A 232 2.32 25.25 -18.36
N ASN A 233 3.25 26.20 -18.21
CA ASN A 233 2.98 27.55 -17.74
C ASN A 233 2.01 28.31 -18.66
N GLY A 234 1.08 29.05 -18.08
CA GLY A 234 0.09 29.86 -18.81
C GLY A 234 -1.09 29.06 -19.37
N THR A 235 -1.07 27.73 -19.29
CA THR A 235 -2.21 26.90 -19.69
C THR A 235 -3.35 27.05 -18.69
N SER A 236 -4.56 27.35 -19.16
CA SER A 236 -5.74 27.56 -18.30
C SER A 236 -6.55 26.28 -18.12
N CYS A 237 -7.19 26.13 -16.96
CA CYS A 237 -8.13 25.03 -16.72
C CYS A 237 -9.40 25.22 -17.55
N THR A 238 -9.60 24.35 -18.54
CA THR A 238 -10.79 24.33 -19.40
C THR A 238 -11.56 23.01 -19.24
N PRO A 239 -12.89 22.98 -19.45
CA PRO A 239 -13.65 21.75 -19.35
C PRO A 239 -13.08 20.64 -20.25
N GLY A 240 -12.85 19.46 -19.67
CA GLY A 240 -12.33 18.30 -20.40
C GLY A 240 -10.82 18.27 -20.61
N ILE A 241 -10.06 19.29 -20.17
CA ILE A 241 -8.59 19.28 -20.26
C ILE A 241 -7.94 18.12 -19.48
N CYS A 242 -8.64 17.59 -18.49
CA CYS A 242 -8.20 16.43 -17.69
C CYS A 242 -8.84 15.11 -18.12
N ASN A 243 -9.56 15.11 -19.25
CA ASN A 243 -10.12 13.89 -19.80
C ASN A 243 -9.04 13.10 -20.54
N GLY A 244 -9.25 11.80 -20.59
CA GLY A 244 -8.44 10.85 -21.34
C GLY A 244 -9.23 9.60 -21.67
N ALA A 245 -8.61 8.74 -22.46
CA ALA A 245 -9.25 7.52 -22.93
C ALA A 245 -9.56 6.60 -21.75
N CYS A 246 -10.82 6.23 -21.65
CA CYS A 246 -11.33 5.25 -20.72
C CYS A 246 -11.74 3.98 -21.45
N CYS A 247 -11.02 2.89 -21.19
CA CYS A 247 -11.30 1.59 -21.77
C CYS A 247 -12.27 0.80 -20.88
N LEU A 248 -13.49 0.63 -21.36
CA LEU A 248 -14.53 -0.13 -20.67
C LEU A 248 -14.33 -1.64 -20.90
N PRO A 249 -14.85 -2.52 -20.02
CA PRO A 249 -14.67 -3.97 -20.12
C PRO A 249 -15.21 -4.61 -21.41
N ASP A 250 -16.16 -3.95 -22.08
CA ASP A 250 -16.72 -4.34 -23.38
C ASP A 250 -15.84 -3.95 -24.57
N GLY A 251 -14.67 -3.32 -24.33
CA GLY A 251 -13.76 -2.83 -25.36
C GLY A 251 -14.12 -1.47 -25.93
N THR A 252 -15.19 -0.83 -25.44
CA THR A 252 -15.56 0.52 -25.85
C THR A 252 -14.61 1.54 -25.24
N CYS A 253 -14.20 2.54 -26.02
CA CYS A 253 -13.42 3.68 -25.53
C CYS A 253 -14.30 4.92 -25.38
N SER A 254 -14.25 5.59 -24.22
CA SER A 254 -14.91 6.88 -23.99
C SER A 254 -13.93 7.92 -23.47
N GLN A 255 -14.12 9.20 -23.83
CA GLN A 255 -13.34 10.29 -23.25
C GLN A 255 -13.96 10.69 -21.90
N ALA A 256 -13.24 10.44 -20.82
CA ALA A 256 -13.73 10.67 -19.46
C ALA A 256 -12.60 11.13 -18.53
N SER A 257 -12.93 11.71 -17.37
CA SER A 257 -11.93 11.88 -16.32
C SER A 257 -11.53 10.53 -15.72
N GLN A 258 -10.42 10.49 -14.98
CA GLN A 258 -10.00 9.26 -14.26
C GLN A 258 -11.09 8.75 -13.31
N SER A 259 -11.73 9.65 -12.56
CA SER A 259 -12.79 9.31 -11.60
C SER A 259 -14.05 8.78 -12.29
N GLN A 260 -14.47 9.42 -13.39
CA GLN A 260 -15.59 8.93 -14.21
C GLN A 260 -15.27 7.57 -14.84
N CYS A 261 -14.02 7.38 -15.29
CA CYS A 261 -13.60 6.11 -15.86
C CYS A 261 -13.68 4.96 -14.85
N ALA A 262 -13.15 5.18 -13.64
CA ALA A 262 -13.23 4.21 -12.56
C ALA A 262 -14.69 3.92 -12.14
N ALA A 263 -15.54 4.95 -12.10
CA ALA A 263 -16.96 4.80 -11.78
C ALA A 263 -17.71 3.92 -12.80
N ASN A 264 -17.28 3.95 -14.07
CA ASN A 264 -17.81 3.09 -15.14
C ASN A 264 -17.13 1.71 -15.20
N GLY A 265 -16.28 1.36 -14.23
CA GLY A 265 -15.52 0.10 -14.21
C GLY A 265 -14.45 0.00 -15.30
N GLY A 266 -14.04 1.13 -15.89
CA GLY A 266 -13.07 1.19 -16.96
C GLY A 266 -11.62 1.39 -16.49
N SER A 267 -10.68 1.13 -17.40
CA SER A 267 -9.24 1.39 -17.25
C SER A 267 -8.87 2.72 -17.91
N PHE A 268 -8.46 3.70 -17.11
CA PHE A 268 -8.02 5.01 -17.58
C PHE A 268 -6.62 4.94 -18.18
N LYS A 269 -6.44 5.41 -19.42
CA LYS A 269 -5.16 5.34 -20.15
C LYS A 269 -4.25 6.54 -19.95
N GLY A 270 -4.69 7.52 -19.16
CA GLY A 270 -3.96 8.74 -18.89
C GLY A 270 -4.63 9.96 -19.51
N VAL A 271 -4.36 11.12 -18.92
CA VAL A 271 -4.86 12.41 -19.39
C VAL A 271 -4.38 12.66 -20.83
N SER A 272 -5.23 13.24 -21.67
CA SER A 272 -4.95 13.56 -23.07
C SER A 272 -4.76 12.38 -24.02
N VAL A 273 -4.83 11.15 -23.54
CA VAL A 273 -4.84 9.98 -24.43
C VAL A 273 -6.18 9.98 -25.18
N ALA A 274 -6.15 10.10 -26.49
CA ALA A 274 -7.35 10.08 -27.31
C ALA A 274 -7.87 8.66 -27.49
N CYS A 275 -9.20 8.50 -27.51
CA CYS A 275 -9.82 7.26 -27.95
C CYS A 275 -9.55 7.02 -29.43
N THR A 276 -8.82 5.96 -29.74
CA THR A 276 -8.56 5.49 -31.11
C THR A 276 -9.05 4.06 -31.29
N ALA A 277 -9.29 3.66 -32.54
CA ALA A 277 -9.73 2.31 -32.85
C ALA A 277 -8.70 1.28 -32.36
N GLY A 278 -9.16 0.24 -31.67
CA GLY A 278 -8.31 -0.82 -31.11
C GLY A 278 -7.57 -0.44 -29.82
N LEU A 279 -7.68 0.79 -29.31
CA LEU A 279 -7.00 1.21 -28.08
C LEU A 279 -7.38 0.35 -26.86
N CYS A 280 -8.63 -0.09 -26.80
CA CYS A 280 -9.20 -0.86 -25.69
C CYS A 280 -9.40 -2.34 -26.05
N GLN A 281 -8.69 -2.80 -27.07
CA GLN A 281 -8.71 -4.18 -27.52
C GLN A 281 -7.30 -4.73 -27.51
N GLY A 282 -7.19 -6.04 -27.40
CA GLY A 282 -5.92 -6.71 -27.22
C GLY A 282 -5.94 -8.16 -27.66
N ALA A 283 -4.82 -8.83 -27.44
CA ALA A 283 -4.70 -10.26 -27.69
C ALA A 283 -5.39 -11.06 -26.58
N CYS A 284 -6.07 -12.13 -26.98
CA CYS A 284 -6.70 -13.10 -26.10
C CYS A 284 -6.08 -14.48 -26.30
N CYS A 285 -5.46 -15.03 -25.25
CA CYS A 285 -4.92 -16.40 -25.28
C CYS A 285 -6.04 -17.39 -24.94
N LEU A 286 -6.44 -18.21 -25.91
CA LEU A 286 -7.55 -19.13 -25.78
C LEU A 286 -7.12 -20.44 -25.07
N PRO A 287 -8.04 -21.17 -24.41
CA PRO A 287 -7.73 -22.44 -23.74
C PRO A 287 -7.05 -23.47 -24.64
N GLY A 288 -7.39 -23.48 -25.93
CA GLY A 288 -6.79 -24.37 -26.94
C GLY A 288 -5.36 -24.04 -27.35
N GLY A 289 -4.71 -23.06 -26.73
CA GLY A 289 -3.35 -22.60 -27.07
C GLY A 289 -3.29 -21.64 -28.28
N GLY A 290 -4.43 -21.37 -28.93
CA GLY A 290 -4.55 -20.34 -29.95
C GLY A 290 -4.58 -18.92 -29.37
N CYS A 291 -4.40 -17.93 -30.24
CA CYS A 291 -4.51 -16.52 -29.87
C CYS A 291 -5.46 -15.79 -30.83
N SER A 292 -6.34 -14.93 -30.29
CA SER A 292 -7.22 -14.05 -31.08
C SER A 292 -6.86 -12.58 -30.87
N ASN A 293 -6.76 -11.82 -31.97
CA ASN A 293 -6.51 -10.38 -31.93
C ASN A 293 -7.79 -9.59 -31.66
N SER A 294 -7.62 -8.33 -31.27
CA SER A 294 -8.69 -7.32 -31.23
C SER A 294 -9.90 -7.74 -30.38
N GLN A 295 -9.64 -8.42 -29.27
CA GLN A 295 -10.67 -8.82 -28.31
C GLN A 295 -10.82 -7.78 -27.22
N SER A 296 -12.03 -7.57 -26.72
CA SER A 296 -12.24 -6.93 -25.43
C SER A 296 -11.94 -7.88 -24.26
N PRO A 297 -11.74 -7.36 -23.03
CA PRO A 297 -11.66 -8.19 -21.83
C PRO A 297 -12.85 -9.14 -21.67
N ASN A 298 -14.08 -8.66 -21.89
CA ASN A 298 -15.29 -9.46 -21.72
C ASN A 298 -15.42 -10.55 -22.79
N GLU A 299 -15.14 -10.26 -24.07
CA GLU A 299 -15.15 -11.28 -25.13
C GLU A 299 -14.10 -12.35 -24.86
N CYS A 300 -12.91 -11.94 -24.41
CA CYS A 300 -11.85 -12.88 -24.08
C CYS A 300 -12.22 -13.80 -22.91
N ALA A 301 -12.79 -13.23 -21.84
CA ALA A 301 -13.28 -14.01 -20.70
C ALA A 301 -14.43 -14.94 -21.09
N ALA A 302 -15.37 -14.49 -21.93
CA ALA A 302 -16.46 -15.31 -22.44
C ALA A 302 -15.98 -16.50 -23.27
N ALA A 303 -14.86 -16.36 -23.97
CA ALA A 303 -14.19 -17.45 -24.68
C ALA A 303 -13.37 -18.38 -23.75
N GLY A 304 -13.41 -18.16 -22.43
CA GLY A 304 -12.55 -18.85 -21.45
C GLY A 304 -11.08 -18.50 -21.59
N GLY A 305 -10.75 -17.48 -22.38
CA GLY A 305 -9.39 -17.06 -22.68
C GLY A 305 -8.83 -16.08 -21.65
N ALA A 306 -7.53 -15.87 -21.75
CA ALA A 306 -6.78 -15.01 -20.87
C ALA A 306 -6.33 -13.74 -21.62
N TYR A 307 -6.91 -12.60 -21.25
CA TYR A 307 -6.67 -11.32 -21.91
C TYR A 307 -5.25 -10.82 -21.62
N LYS A 308 -4.54 -10.36 -22.65
CA LYS A 308 -3.13 -9.96 -22.53
C LYS A 308 -2.93 -8.46 -22.38
N GLY A 309 -4.03 -7.72 -22.29
CA GLY A 309 -4.04 -6.28 -22.10
C GLY A 309 -4.26 -5.52 -23.40
N ASP A 310 -4.70 -4.29 -23.23
CA ASP A 310 -5.02 -3.37 -24.32
C ASP A 310 -3.79 -3.04 -25.18
N GLY A 311 -3.99 -2.91 -26.49
CA GLY A 311 -2.93 -2.60 -27.47
C GLY A 311 -2.00 -3.78 -27.81
N THR A 312 -2.18 -4.94 -27.18
CA THR A 312 -1.40 -6.15 -27.51
C THR A 312 -1.94 -6.87 -28.74
N ASN A 313 -1.08 -7.58 -29.46
CA ASN A 313 -1.47 -8.47 -30.55
C ASN A 313 -0.82 -9.85 -30.40
N CYS A 314 -1.38 -10.85 -31.07
CA CYS A 314 -0.95 -12.25 -31.03
C CYS A 314 0.47 -12.48 -31.57
N GLY A 315 1.02 -11.56 -32.35
CA GLY A 315 2.42 -11.61 -32.78
C GLY A 315 3.39 -11.17 -31.68
N SER A 316 2.95 -10.32 -30.75
CA SER A 316 3.78 -9.78 -29.67
C SER A 316 3.61 -10.50 -28.33
N VAL A 317 2.60 -11.36 -28.18
CA VAL A 317 2.33 -12.08 -26.93
C VAL A 317 2.54 -13.57 -27.08
N SER A 318 3.13 -14.20 -26.07
CA SER A 318 3.26 -15.65 -25.99
C SER A 318 2.11 -16.22 -25.17
N CYS A 319 1.34 -17.13 -25.77
CA CYS A 319 0.25 -17.84 -25.11
C CYS A 319 0.74 -19.18 -24.54
N THR A 320 1.68 -19.09 -23.59
CA THR A 320 2.16 -20.24 -22.83
C THR A 320 1.44 -20.37 -21.49
N GLY A 321 1.60 -21.55 -20.90
CA GLY A 321 1.02 -21.98 -19.64
C GLY A 321 1.95 -22.96 -18.95
N ALA A 322 1.78 -23.14 -17.64
CA ALA A 322 2.50 -24.12 -16.85
C ALA A 322 2.08 -25.55 -17.22
N CYS A 323 3.02 -26.31 -17.75
CA CYS A 323 2.90 -27.74 -17.97
C CYS A 323 3.56 -28.49 -16.81
N CYS A 324 2.76 -29.14 -15.97
CA CYS A 324 3.24 -29.92 -14.83
C CYS A 324 3.50 -31.37 -15.21
N TYR A 325 4.68 -31.88 -14.86
CA TYR A 325 5.05 -33.27 -15.07
C TYR A 325 4.93 -34.08 -13.76
N PRO A 326 4.78 -35.41 -13.83
CA PRO A 326 4.61 -36.27 -12.65
C PRO A 326 5.76 -36.24 -11.63
N ASN A 327 6.96 -35.84 -12.06
CA ASN A 327 8.13 -35.66 -11.20
C ASN A 327 8.19 -34.27 -10.54
N GLY A 328 7.11 -33.48 -10.64
CA GLY A 328 7.03 -32.11 -10.12
C GLY A 328 7.77 -31.06 -10.93
N SER A 329 8.47 -31.44 -12.01
CA SER A 329 9.04 -30.45 -12.92
C SER A 329 7.94 -29.70 -13.65
N CYS A 330 8.24 -28.44 -13.99
CA CYS A 330 7.31 -27.55 -14.68
C CYS A 330 8.01 -26.88 -15.84
N GLN A 331 7.34 -26.81 -17.00
CA GLN A 331 7.81 -26.00 -18.13
C GLN A 331 6.69 -25.11 -18.67
N ASN A 332 7.03 -23.84 -18.96
CA ASN A 332 6.13 -22.93 -19.67
C ASN A 332 6.11 -23.31 -21.14
N GLN A 333 5.05 -23.95 -21.60
CA GLN A 333 4.92 -24.44 -22.97
C GLN A 333 3.60 -23.98 -23.58
N THR A 334 3.37 -24.26 -24.86
CA THR A 334 2.02 -24.17 -25.45
C THR A 334 1.23 -25.43 -25.13
N LEU A 335 -0.11 -25.40 -25.22
CA LEU A 335 -0.94 -26.59 -25.02
C LEU A 335 -0.50 -27.75 -25.93
N ALA A 336 -0.20 -27.47 -27.20
CA ALA A 336 0.22 -28.48 -28.17
C ALA A 336 1.56 -29.15 -27.83
N GLN A 337 2.41 -28.47 -27.06
CA GLN A 337 3.72 -29.00 -26.64
C GLN A 337 3.65 -29.69 -25.27
N CYS A 338 2.62 -29.39 -24.46
CA CYS A 338 2.50 -29.91 -23.11
C CYS A 338 2.10 -31.39 -23.10
N ASN A 339 3.08 -32.27 -22.88
CA ASN A 339 2.88 -33.70 -22.65
C ASN A 339 2.70 -34.04 -21.15
N GLY A 340 2.07 -33.14 -20.41
CA GLY A 340 1.84 -33.22 -18.96
C GLY A 340 0.47 -32.63 -18.60
N THR A 341 0.29 -32.24 -17.33
CA THR A 341 -0.94 -31.56 -16.92
C THR A 341 -0.84 -30.08 -17.26
N TRP A 342 -1.70 -29.62 -18.18
CA TRP A 342 -1.79 -28.23 -18.59
C TRP A 342 -2.65 -27.41 -17.62
N ASN A 343 -2.12 -26.30 -17.10
CA ASN A 343 -2.81 -25.44 -16.13
C ASN A 343 -3.51 -24.22 -16.77
N GLY A 344 -3.71 -24.24 -18.09
CA GLY A 344 -4.39 -23.16 -18.81
C GLY A 344 -3.45 -22.04 -19.27
N PRO A 345 -3.92 -21.21 -20.23
CA PRO A 345 -3.18 -20.03 -20.69
C PRO A 345 -2.97 -19.03 -19.54
N ASN A 346 -1.81 -18.35 -19.49
CA ASN A 346 -1.39 -17.41 -18.43
C ASN A 346 -0.99 -18.02 -17.07
N SER A 347 -1.09 -19.34 -16.88
CA SER A 347 -0.37 -19.99 -15.78
C SER A 347 1.15 -19.95 -16.05
N ASN A 348 1.98 -19.94 -15.02
CA ASN A 348 3.43 -20.04 -15.20
C ASN A 348 4.10 -20.86 -14.09
N CYS A 349 5.22 -21.48 -14.41
CA CYS A 349 5.95 -22.36 -13.50
C CYS A 349 6.58 -21.67 -12.28
N GLY A 350 6.63 -20.34 -12.24
CA GLY A 350 7.09 -19.60 -11.05
C GLY A 350 6.02 -19.52 -9.95
N THR A 351 4.76 -19.74 -10.30
CA THR A 351 3.60 -19.61 -9.39
C THR A 351 2.75 -20.87 -9.32
N THR A 352 2.87 -21.75 -10.32
CA THR A 352 2.11 -23.01 -10.37
C THR A 352 2.82 -24.04 -9.52
N ASN A 353 2.16 -24.52 -8.47
CA ASN A 353 2.66 -25.61 -7.65
C ASN A 353 2.40 -26.94 -8.35
N CYS A 354 3.42 -27.51 -9.00
CA CYS A 354 3.32 -28.83 -9.61
C CYS A 354 3.45 -29.92 -8.54
N PRO A 355 2.48 -30.84 -8.43
CA PRO A 355 2.53 -31.89 -7.42
C PRO A 355 3.78 -32.75 -7.57
N VAL A 356 4.53 -32.86 -6.50
CA VAL A 356 5.73 -33.68 -6.34
C VAL A 356 5.37 -34.97 -5.62
N ARG A 357 6.00 -36.07 -6.02
CA ARG A 357 5.78 -37.41 -5.46
C ARG A 357 6.97 -37.84 -4.63
N GLY A 358 6.72 -38.72 -3.66
CA GLY A 358 7.73 -39.20 -2.72
C GLY A 358 7.30 -40.48 -2.01
N ALA A 359 8.11 -40.94 -1.06
CA ALA A 359 7.83 -42.14 -0.30
C ALA A 359 6.78 -41.88 0.80
N CYS A 360 5.87 -42.84 0.97
CA CYS A 360 4.85 -42.84 1.99
C CYS A 360 5.06 -44.03 2.94
N CYS A 361 5.23 -43.76 4.24
CA CYS A 361 5.34 -44.80 5.26
C CYS A 361 3.98 -45.08 5.90
N LEU A 362 3.44 -46.28 5.71
CA LEU A 362 2.15 -46.67 6.26
C LEU A 362 2.25 -47.07 7.75
N PRO A 363 1.13 -47.06 8.51
CA PRO A 363 1.12 -47.43 9.94
C PRO A 363 1.62 -48.85 10.23
N ASP A 364 1.55 -49.75 9.25
CA ASP A 364 2.04 -51.12 9.38
C ASP A 364 3.56 -51.24 9.23
N GLY A 365 4.26 -50.15 8.89
CA GLY A 365 5.71 -50.11 8.65
C GLY A 365 6.09 -50.35 7.19
N SER A 366 5.14 -50.61 6.30
CA SER A 366 5.38 -50.70 4.86
C SER A 366 5.67 -49.33 4.25
N CYS A 367 6.37 -49.33 3.12
CA CYS A 367 6.72 -48.13 2.38
C CYS A 367 6.19 -48.21 0.95
N LEU A 368 5.51 -47.15 0.49
CA LEU A 368 5.05 -47.00 -0.88
C LEU A 368 5.79 -45.86 -1.57
N ASP A 369 6.39 -46.15 -2.73
CA ASP A 369 7.00 -45.14 -3.58
C ASP A 369 5.96 -44.33 -4.37
N ASN A 370 6.38 -43.16 -4.85
CA ASN A 370 5.67 -42.37 -5.86
C ASN A 370 4.25 -41.92 -5.45
N GLN A 371 4.06 -41.59 -4.18
CA GLN A 371 2.78 -41.10 -3.65
C GLN A 371 2.74 -39.57 -3.61
N LEU A 372 1.57 -38.98 -3.82
CA LEU A 372 1.33 -37.58 -3.43
C LEU A 372 1.19 -37.49 -1.90
N ALA A 373 1.54 -36.33 -1.34
CA ALA A 373 1.36 -36.08 0.10
C ALA A 373 -0.11 -36.29 0.54
N SER A 374 -1.09 -35.89 -0.29
CA SER A 374 -2.51 -36.09 -0.03
C SER A 374 -2.94 -37.55 -0.12
N GLU A 375 -2.46 -38.29 -1.11
CA GLU A 375 -2.70 -39.74 -1.27
C GLU A 375 -2.13 -40.50 -0.06
N CYS A 376 -0.92 -40.12 0.39
CA CYS A 376 -0.28 -40.71 1.55
C CYS A 376 -1.06 -40.47 2.85
N ALA A 377 -1.54 -39.24 3.06
CA ALA A 377 -2.35 -38.91 4.23
C ALA A 377 -3.70 -39.65 4.23
N ALA A 378 -4.34 -39.81 3.06
CA ALA A 378 -5.60 -40.56 2.94
C ALA A 378 -5.46 -42.04 3.33
N MET A 379 -4.26 -42.62 3.17
CA MET A 379 -3.94 -43.98 3.62
C MET A 379 -3.50 -44.05 5.09
N GLY A 380 -3.56 -42.94 5.83
CA GLY A 380 -3.06 -42.82 7.20
C GLY A 380 -1.54 -42.92 7.30
N GLY A 381 -0.83 -42.74 6.20
CA GLY A 381 0.63 -42.80 6.12
C GLY A 381 1.32 -41.47 6.39
N VAL A 382 2.64 -41.53 6.57
CA VAL A 382 3.51 -40.38 6.76
C VAL A 382 4.32 -40.14 5.50
N TYR A 383 4.08 -39.00 4.84
CA TYR A 383 4.83 -38.59 3.66
C TYR A 383 6.25 -38.17 4.06
N LYS A 384 7.27 -38.75 3.45
CA LYS A 384 8.67 -38.56 3.86
C LYS A 384 9.37 -37.41 3.15
N GLY A 385 8.64 -36.69 2.30
CA GLY A 385 9.12 -35.55 1.53
C GLY A 385 9.33 -35.89 0.07
N ASP A 386 9.50 -34.84 -0.73
CA ASP A 386 9.56 -34.94 -2.19
C ASP A 386 10.81 -35.66 -2.66
N ASN A 387 10.67 -36.47 -3.71
CA ASN A 387 11.74 -37.28 -4.30
C ASN A 387 12.40 -38.27 -3.32
N THR A 388 11.81 -38.52 -2.16
CA THR A 388 12.23 -39.64 -1.29
C THR A 388 11.77 -40.96 -1.87
N THR A 389 12.54 -42.03 -1.63
CA THR A 389 12.22 -43.38 -2.10
C THR A 389 12.26 -44.38 -0.95
N CYS A 390 11.56 -45.50 -1.10
CA CYS A 390 11.54 -46.58 -0.13
C CYS A 390 12.86 -47.34 -0.04
N ALA A 391 13.70 -47.26 -1.09
CA ALA A 391 15.00 -47.92 -1.15
C ALA A 391 15.99 -47.42 -0.07
N SER A 392 15.83 -46.19 0.44
CA SER A 392 16.67 -45.66 1.53
C SER A 392 16.20 -46.09 2.93
N ASN A 393 15.21 -46.98 3.01
CA ASN A 393 14.53 -47.39 4.24
C ASN A 393 14.10 -46.21 5.14
N PRO A 394 13.32 -45.25 4.60
CA PRO A 394 12.94 -44.05 5.35
C PRO A 394 11.95 -44.33 6.49
N CYS A 395 11.36 -45.52 6.55
CA CYS A 395 10.26 -45.88 7.47
C CYS A 395 10.71 -46.46 8.81
N VAL A 396 11.86 -46.02 9.32
CA VAL A 396 12.28 -46.29 10.70
C VAL A 396 11.46 -45.44 11.68
N GLY A 397 11.19 -46.01 12.85
CA GLY A 397 10.44 -45.36 13.93
C GLY A 397 11.00 -45.74 15.30
N ALA A 398 10.61 -45.00 16.32
CA ALA A 398 11.05 -45.20 17.69
C ALA A 398 10.64 -46.59 18.22
N CYS A 399 11.63 -47.39 18.57
CA CYS A 399 11.46 -48.68 19.22
C CYS A 399 11.79 -48.55 20.71
N CYS A 400 10.77 -48.60 21.56
CA CYS A 400 10.88 -48.36 23.00
C CYS A 400 10.99 -49.67 23.78
N PHE A 401 12.04 -49.85 24.59
CA PHE A 401 12.25 -51.04 25.42
C PHE A 401 13.02 -50.69 26.70
N GLY A 402 12.56 -51.16 27.86
CA GLY A 402 13.28 -51.00 29.13
C GLY A 402 13.69 -49.56 29.49
N GLY A 403 12.91 -48.55 29.06
CA GLY A 403 13.22 -47.13 29.26
C GLY A 403 14.21 -46.51 28.25
N SER A 404 14.70 -47.29 27.28
CA SER A 404 15.58 -46.85 26.19
C SER A 404 14.86 -46.88 24.83
N CYS A 405 15.43 -46.22 23.82
CA CYS A 405 14.84 -46.10 22.49
C CYS A 405 15.89 -46.22 21.38
N LEU A 406 15.58 -46.96 20.30
CA LEU A 406 16.34 -46.98 19.04
C LEU A 406 15.41 -46.76 17.83
N ASN A 407 15.87 -46.04 16.79
CA ASN A 407 15.10 -45.90 15.54
C ASN A 407 15.29 -47.16 14.68
N LEU A 408 14.28 -48.01 14.65
CA LEU A 408 14.31 -49.30 13.97
C LEU A 408 13.12 -49.45 13.02
N THR A 409 13.22 -50.38 12.08
CA THR A 409 12.03 -50.85 11.36
C THR A 409 11.08 -51.54 12.33
N LYS A 410 9.79 -51.63 11.99
CA LYS A 410 8.82 -52.34 12.84
C LYS A 410 9.23 -53.79 13.09
N THR A 411 9.70 -54.47 12.04
CA THR A 411 10.15 -55.87 12.11
C THR A 411 11.34 -56.04 13.05
N ASP A 412 12.35 -55.18 12.94
CA ASP A 412 13.54 -55.23 13.81
C ASP A 412 13.17 -54.90 15.25
N CYS A 413 12.27 -53.94 15.47
CA CYS A 413 11.79 -53.61 16.80
C CYS A 413 11.11 -54.82 17.45
N GLN A 414 10.23 -55.51 16.72
CA GLN A 414 9.53 -56.71 17.20
C GLN A 414 10.46 -57.86 17.62
N GLN A 415 11.72 -57.89 17.17
CA GLN A 415 12.71 -58.88 17.63
C GLN A 415 13.21 -58.61 19.06
N ILE A 416 13.05 -57.39 19.57
CA ILE A 416 13.45 -57.04 20.93
C ILE A 416 12.30 -57.39 21.88
N THR A 417 12.53 -58.35 22.77
CA THR A 417 11.52 -58.79 23.76
C THR A 417 11.10 -57.64 24.68
N GLY A 418 9.79 -57.43 24.81
CA GLY A 418 9.23 -56.35 25.64
C GLY A 418 9.36 -54.95 25.04
N SER A 419 9.70 -54.84 23.75
CA SER A 419 9.73 -53.57 23.04
C SER A 419 8.36 -53.15 22.48
N THR A 420 8.21 -51.88 22.14
CA THR A 420 7.02 -51.34 21.46
C THR A 420 7.44 -50.32 20.41
N TRP A 421 7.12 -50.61 19.14
CA TRP A 421 7.36 -49.69 18.02
C TRP A 421 6.29 -48.60 17.99
N GLN A 422 6.69 -47.34 17.99
CA GLN A 422 5.78 -46.21 18.16
C GLN A 422 5.15 -45.70 16.87
N GLY A 423 5.53 -46.22 15.70
CA GLY A 423 5.06 -45.75 14.39
C GLY A 423 6.14 -45.04 13.58
N PRO A 424 5.95 -44.88 12.26
CA PRO A 424 6.96 -44.30 11.37
C PRO A 424 7.02 -42.76 11.45
N ALA A 425 6.07 -42.15 12.16
CA ALA A 425 6.00 -40.72 12.42
C ALA A 425 6.92 -40.27 13.57
N TYR A 426 7.32 -41.19 14.45
CA TYR A 426 7.94 -40.85 15.72
C TYR A 426 9.36 -41.39 15.77
N GLN A 427 10.31 -40.53 16.14
CA GLN A 427 11.72 -40.89 16.32
C GLN A 427 12.09 -40.83 17.80
N CYS A 428 13.17 -41.51 18.19
CA CYS A 428 13.72 -41.41 19.54
C CYS A 428 14.16 -39.98 19.84
N GLY A 429 13.87 -39.53 21.05
CA GLY A 429 14.28 -38.23 21.56
C GLY A 429 15.76 -38.20 21.94
N ALA A 430 16.24 -37.00 22.29
CA ALA A 430 17.59 -36.81 22.80
C ALA A 430 17.88 -37.76 23.99
N GLY A 431 19.08 -38.34 24.01
CA GLY A 431 19.47 -39.32 25.03
C GLY A 431 18.83 -40.70 24.88
N ASN A 432 18.42 -41.09 23.66
CA ASN A 432 17.75 -42.38 23.38
C ASN A 432 16.48 -42.56 24.22
N THR A 433 15.73 -41.48 24.40
CA THR A 433 14.49 -41.48 25.17
C THR A 433 13.28 -41.77 24.27
N CYS A 434 12.28 -42.42 24.84
CA CYS A 434 11.03 -42.67 24.13
C CYS A 434 10.28 -41.37 23.86
N PRO A 435 9.68 -41.22 22.65
CA PRO A 435 8.81 -40.10 22.39
C PRO A 435 7.61 -40.18 23.33
N THR A 436 7.47 -39.18 24.19
CA THR A 436 6.36 -39.03 25.12
C THR A 436 5.72 -37.67 24.97
N GLY A 437 4.47 -37.53 25.39
CA GLY A 437 3.70 -36.30 25.25
C GLY A 437 2.33 -36.40 25.89
N ALA A 438 1.53 -35.37 25.68
CA ALA A 438 0.14 -35.33 26.11
C ALA A 438 -0.73 -36.13 25.13
N CYS A 439 -1.66 -36.91 25.67
CA CYS A 439 -2.68 -37.60 24.89
C CYS A 439 -4.05 -37.03 25.22
N CYS A 440 -4.68 -36.37 24.26
CA CYS A 440 -6.03 -35.87 24.39
C CYS A 440 -7.01 -36.96 24.00
N THR A 441 -7.71 -37.53 24.97
CA THR A 441 -8.70 -38.58 24.72
C THR A 441 -9.95 -37.99 24.06
N PRO A 442 -10.79 -38.81 23.41
CA PRO A 442 -12.06 -38.35 22.84
C PRO A 442 -13.04 -37.72 23.85
N LEU A 443 -12.85 -38.00 25.14
CA LEU A 443 -13.67 -37.44 26.23
C LEU A 443 -13.13 -36.10 26.77
N GLY A 444 -12.04 -35.57 26.18
CA GLY A 444 -11.40 -34.31 26.59
C GLY A 444 -10.43 -34.45 27.75
N ASP A 445 -10.31 -35.65 28.35
CA ASP A 445 -9.30 -35.92 29.36
C ASP A 445 -7.91 -35.93 28.72
N CYS A 446 -6.91 -35.45 29.45
CA CYS A 446 -5.52 -35.48 29.03
C CYS A 446 -4.70 -36.48 29.85
N VAL A 447 -4.06 -37.44 29.17
CA VAL A 447 -3.07 -38.34 29.76
C VAL A 447 -1.67 -37.79 29.52
N ALA A 448 -0.97 -37.41 30.58
CA ALA A 448 0.40 -36.90 30.49
C ALA A 448 1.41 -38.04 30.27
N ASN A 449 2.53 -37.72 29.60
CA ASN A 449 3.65 -38.63 29.35
C ASN A 449 3.27 -39.95 28.64
N ALA A 450 2.18 -39.95 27.86
CA ALA A 450 1.81 -41.09 27.03
C ALA A 450 2.82 -41.29 25.90
N THR A 451 2.99 -42.53 25.45
CA THR A 451 3.66 -42.81 24.16
C THR A 451 2.64 -42.74 23.02
N PRO A 452 3.07 -42.57 21.75
CA PRO A 452 2.15 -42.55 20.61
C PRO A 452 1.21 -43.75 20.54
N VAL A 453 1.72 -44.97 20.71
CA VAL A 453 0.89 -46.19 20.66
C VAL A 453 -0.05 -46.28 21.86
N ALA A 454 0.40 -45.89 23.05
CA ALA A 454 -0.47 -45.84 24.23
C ALA A 454 -1.61 -44.83 24.03
N CYS A 455 -1.33 -43.69 23.40
CA CYS A 455 -2.36 -42.71 23.08
C CYS A 455 -3.35 -43.20 22.03
N GLN A 456 -2.85 -43.87 20.99
CA GLN A 456 -3.68 -44.49 19.96
C GLN A 456 -4.61 -45.57 20.54
N GLN A 457 -4.14 -46.38 21.49
CA GLN A 457 -4.96 -47.37 22.19
C GLN A 457 -6.10 -46.76 23.02
N LEU A 458 -5.94 -45.50 23.45
CA LEU A 458 -6.98 -44.72 24.11
C LEU A 458 -7.91 -43.99 23.11
N GLY A 459 -7.70 -44.17 21.80
CA GLY A 459 -8.39 -43.42 20.75
C GLY A 459 -8.08 -41.91 20.76
N GLY A 460 -7.02 -41.50 21.46
CA GLY A 460 -6.69 -40.09 21.67
C GLY A 460 -5.79 -39.48 20.60
N ALA A 461 -5.81 -38.15 20.52
CA ALA A 461 -4.88 -37.37 19.71
C ALA A 461 -3.57 -37.13 20.48
N PHE A 462 -2.44 -37.54 19.91
CA PHE A 462 -1.13 -37.44 20.53
C PHE A 462 -0.41 -36.12 20.21
N HIS A 463 0.02 -35.40 21.24
CA HIS A 463 0.79 -34.16 21.15
C HIS A 463 2.22 -34.38 21.63
N LEU A 464 3.14 -34.64 20.70
CA LEU A 464 4.55 -34.97 20.97
C LEU A 464 5.24 -33.87 21.80
N GLY A 465 5.87 -34.26 22.92
CA GLY A 465 6.67 -33.38 23.77
C GLY A 465 5.90 -32.32 24.55
N GLN A 466 4.58 -32.23 24.38
CA GLN A 466 3.75 -31.26 25.09
C GLN A 466 3.28 -31.80 26.45
N THR A 467 3.10 -30.91 27.42
CA THR A 467 2.39 -31.22 28.67
C THR A 467 0.88 -31.08 28.46
N CYS A 468 0.07 -31.65 29.35
CA CYS A 468 -1.38 -31.51 29.27
C CYS A 468 -1.89 -30.07 29.32
N ALA A 469 -1.17 -29.19 30.03
CA ALA A 469 -1.47 -27.76 30.05
C ALA A 469 -1.18 -27.06 28.71
N ALA A 470 -0.20 -27.55 27.94
CA ALA A 470 0.16 -26.98 26.65
C ALA A 470 -0.66 -27.55 25.48
N ALA A 471 -1.03 -28.83 25.57
CA ALA A 471 -1.79 -29.53 24.53
C ALA A 471 -3.21 -28.97 24.34
N ASN A 472 -3.74 -28.24 25.33
CA ASN A 472 -5.07 -27.61 25.30
C ASN A 472 -6.11 -28.57 24.73
N CYS A 473 -6.24 -29.75 25.35
CA CYS A 473 -7.15 -30.78 24.88
C CYS A 473 -8.56 -30.21 24.73
N PRO A 474 -9.17 -30.35 23.52
CA PRO A 474 -10.51 -29.84 23.31
C PRO A 474 -11.46 -30.48 24.32
N ILE A 475 -12.15 -29.66 25.11
CA ILE A 475 -13.24 -30.16 25.96
C ILE A 475 -14.39 -30.46 25.01
N PRO A 476 -14.86 -31.71 24.91
CA PRO A 476 -15.92 -32.04 23.99
C PRO A 476 -17.18 -31.25 24.34
N VAL A 477 -17.77 -30.62 23.33
CA VAL A 477 -19.08 -29.97 23.44
C VAL A 477 -20.13 -30.90 22.87
N GLY A 478 -21.34 -30.83 23.41
CA GLY A 478 -22.46 -31.68 22.98
C GLY A 478 -23.81 -31.11 23.39
N ALA A 479 -24.89 -31.82 23.08
CA ALA A 479 -26.24 -31.42 23.43
C ALA A 479 -26.57 -31.76 24.89
N CYS A 480 -27.17 -30.78 25.57
CA CYS A 480 -27.75 -30.90 26.89
C CYS A 480 -29.28 -30.96 26.76
N CYS A 481 -29.90 -32.03 27.23
CA CYS A 481 -31.32 -32.31 26.94
C CYS A 481 -32.16 -32.32 28.20
N PHE A 482 -33.30 -31.64 28.15
CA PHE A 482 -34.19 -31.50 29.31
C PHE A 482 -35.15 -32.68 29.42
N ASN A 483 -35.54 -32.99 30.66
CA ASN A 483 -36.47 -34.09 30.99
C ASN A 483 -37.88 -33.93 30.38
N ASN A 484 -38.18 -32.81 29.71
CA ASN A 484 -39.44 -32.57 29.00
C ASN A 484 -39.45 -33.14 27.55
N GLY A 485 -38.34 -33.70 27.07
CA GLY A 485 -38.25 -34.44 25.80
C GLY A 485 -38.21 -33.59 24.53
N THR A 486 -38.56 -32.30 24.60
CA THR A 486 -38.68 -31.41 23.41
C THR A 486 -37.70 -30.24 23.41
N SER A 487 -36.86 -30.11 24.43
CA SER A 487 -35.95 -28.97 24.59
C SER A 487 -34.51 -29.44 24.78
N CYS A 488 -33.57 -28.81 24.08
CA CYS A 488 -32.13 -29.05 24.26
C CYS A 488 -31.32 -27.78 24.01
N ILE A 489 -30.12 -27.74 24.58
CA ILE A 489 -29.11 -26.70 24.34
C ILE A 489 -27.89 -27.38 23.73
N ALA A 490 -27.55 -27.01 22.50
CA ALA A 490 -26.40 -27.55 21.79
C ALA A 490 -25.08 -26.93 22.29
N ASN A 491 -23.98 -27.60 21.97
CA ASN A 491 -22.61 -27.10 22.13
C ASN A 491 -22.24 -26.71 23.58
N LEU A 492 -22.70 -27.46 24.58
CA LEU A 492 -22.30 -27.30 25.97
C LEU A 492 -21.32 -28.39 26.41
N GLN A 493 -20.40 -28.01 27.30
CA GLN A 493 -19.52 -28.95 27.99
C GLN A 493 -20.32 -29.79 29.00
N PRO A 494 -19.86 -31.01 29.36
CA PRO A 494 -20.53 -31.86 30.34
C PRO A 494 -20.84 -31.15 31.66
N GLN A 495 -19.89 -30.37 32.18
CA GLN A 495 -20.01 -29.65 33.44
C GLN A 495 -21.01 -28.49 33.35
N GLN A 496 -21.09 -27.82 32.20
CA GLN A 496 -22.07 -26.76 31.96
C GLN A 496 -23.49 -27.33 31.89
N CYS A 497 -23.65 -28.53 31.32
CA CYS A 497 -24.94 -29.21 31.27
C CYS A 497 -25.41 -29.72 32.65
N GLN A 498 -24.49 -30.17 33.50
CA GLN A 498 -24.80 -30.60 34.88
C GLN A 498 -25.29 -29.46 35.78
N LEU A 499 -24.96 -28.21 35.46
CA LEU A 499 -25.40 -27.04 36.20
C LEU A 499 -26.82 -26.58 35.83
N ILE A 500 -27.44 -27.19 34.81
CA ILE A 500 -28.78 -26.86 34.35
C ILE A 500 -29.77 -27.85 34.98
N PRO A 501 -30.70 -27.39 35.84
CA PRO A 501 -31.64 -28.28 36.52
C PRO A 501 -32.57 -29.00 35.55
N GLY A 502 -32.69 -30.33 35.69
CA GLY A 502 -33.59 -31.14 34.88
C GLY A 502 -33.09 -31.44 33.47
N SER A 503 -31.78 -31.31 33.22
CA SER A 503 -31.15 -31.73 31.96
C SER A 503 -30.05 -32.76 32.14
N SER A 504 -29.81 -33.56 31.09
CA SER A 504 -28.76 -34.57 30.99
C SER A 504 -27.92 -34.38 29.74
N TRP A 505 -26.61 -34.58 29.84
CA TRP A 505 -25.67 -34.44 28.72
C TRP A 505 -25.64 -35.72 27.88
N ASN A 506 -25.70 -35.58 26.55
CA ASN A 506 -25.89 -36.70 25.62
C ASN A 506 -24.63 -37.17 24.89
N GLY A 507 -23.45 -36.73 25.32
CA GLY A 507 -22.18 -37.17 24.72
C GLY A 507 -21.52 -36.11 23.83
N PRO A 508 -20.24 -36.32 23.47
CA PRO A 508 -19.48 -35.43 22.60
C PRO A 508 -20.11 -35.36 21.20
N ASP A 509 -20.09 -34.19 20.56
CA ASP A 509 -20.60 -33.93 19.21
C ASP A 509 -22.09 -34.26 18.98
N SER A 510 -22.83 -34.57 20.05
CA SER A 510 -24.27 -34.76 20.00
C SER A 510 -24.95 -33.44 19.59
N GLN A 511 -25.84 -33.51 18.61
CA GLN A 511 -26.54 -32.35 18.07
C GLN A 511 -27.96 -32.28 18.61
N CYS A 512 -28.50 -31.06 18.65
CA CYS A 512 -29.93 -30.79 18.81
C CYS A 512 -30.69 -31.06 17.49
N ALA A 513 -30.49 -32.22 16.88
CA ALA A 513 -31.15 -32.55 15.62
C ALA A 513 -32.60 -32.99 15.91
N SER A 514 -33.55 -32.15 15.51
CA SER A 514 -35.01 -32.36 15.37
C SER A 514 -35.81 -32.83 16.60
N THR A 515 -36.58 -31.91 17.19
CA THR A 515 -37.82 -32.06 18.01
C THR A 515 -37.83 -33.06 19.20
N CYS A 516 -36.79 -33.85 19.37
CA CYS A 516 -36.76 -35.04 20.19
C CYS A 516 -35.36 -35.20 20.76
N CYS A 517 -35.21 -34.98 22.06
CA CYS A 517 -33.97 -35.31 22.74
C CYS A 517 -34.28 -36.06 24.04
N PRO A 518 -33.68 -37.24 24.31
CA PRO A 518 -32.55 -37.94 23.65
C PRO A 518 -32.91 -38.73 22.36
N PRO A 519 -31.92 -39.29 21.62
CA PRO A 519 -32.19 -40.27 20.53
C PRO A 519 -33.14 -41.38 21.00
N PRO A 520 -33.92 -41.98 20.10
CA PRO A 520 -34.96 -42.95 20.45
C PRO A 520 -34.38 -44.07 21.31
N LYS A 521 -34.77 -44.10 22.59
CA LYS A 521 -34.32 -45.13 23.53
C LYS A 521 -35.17 -46.40 23.45
N GLY A 522 -36.34 -46.33 22.84
CA GLY A 522 -37.31 -47.42 22.86
C GLY A 522 -38.10 -47.54 24.18
N ASP A 523 -37.92 -46.64 25.14
CA ASP A 523 -38.74 -46.57 26.37
C ASP A 523 -40.09 -45.89 26.06
N PHE A 524 -41.06 -46.69 25.64
CA PHE A 524 -42.37 -46.22 25.20
C PHE A 524 -43.36 -46.06 26.36
N ASN A 525 -43.13 -46.72 27.50
CA ASN A 525 -43.99 -46.59 28.68
C ASN A 525 -43.52 -45.49 29.67
N ALA A 526 -42.35 -44.90 29.44
CA ALA A 526 -41.71 -43.83 30.22
C ALA A 526 -41.25 -44.20 31.64
N ASP A 527 -40.93 -45.47 31.90
CA ASP A 527 -40.46 -45.94 33.21
C ASP A 527 -38.93 -45.94 33.38
N SER A 528 -38.21 -45.40 32.38
CA SER A 528 -36.75 -45.34 32.30
C SER A 528 -36.06 -46.68 32.06
N ARG A 529 -36.80 -47.71 31.64
CA ARG A 529 -36.27 -48.99 31.19
C ARG A 529 -36.70 -49.24 29.74
N VAL A 530 -35.95 -50.10 29.07
CA VAL A 530 -36.26 -50.55 27.71
C VAL A 530 -36.42 -52.06 27.78
N ASP A 531 -37.66 -52.52 27.97
CA ASP A 531 -37.97 -53.92 28.18
C ASP A 531 -39.27 -54.36 27.47
N GLY A 532 -39.71 -55.59 27.71
CA GLY A 532 -40.89 -56.15 27.05
C GLY A 532 -42.17 -55.35 27.25
N LEU A 533 -42.24 -54.48 28.27
CA LEU A 533 -43.37 -53.61 28.53
C LEU A 533 -43.47 -52.45 27.53
N ASP A 534 -42.40 -52.13 26.80
CA ASP A 534 -42.36 -51.07 25.78
C ASP A 534 -42.87 -51.52 24.41
N ILE A 535 -42.89 -52.83 24.14
CA ILE A 535 -43.31 -53.38 22.85
C ILE A 535 -44.77 -53.00 22.54
N ARG A 536 -45.67 -53.17 23.52
CA ARG A 536 -47.10 -52.88 23.30
C ARG A 536 -47.36 -51.40 23.00
N PRO A 537 -46.88 -50.43 23.80
CA PRO A 537 -47.07 -49.02 23.48
C PRO A 537 -46.34 -48.60 22.18
N PHE A 538 -45.16 -49.17 21.87
CA PHE A 538 -44.51 -48.96 20.56
C PHE A 538 -45.38 -49.42 19.38
N VAL A 539 -45.92 -50.65 19.44
CA VAL A 539 -46.78 -51.19 18.39
C VAL A 539 -48.08 -50.39 18.26
N ASN A 540 -48.66 -49.94 19.38
CA ASN A 540 -49.85 -49.09 19.36
C ASN A 540 -49.58 -47.74 18.68
N ALA A 541 -48.44 -47.12 18.95
CA ALA A 541 -48.03 -45.86 18.30
C ALA A 541 -47.74 -46.06 16.81
N LEU A 542 -47.07 -47.16 16.46
CA LEU A 542 -46.72 -47.53 15.08
C LEU A 542 -47.95 -47.78 14.19
N LEU A 543 -49.01 -48.36 14.75
CA LEU A 543 -50.26 -48.65 14.04
C LEU A 543 -51.28 -47.51 14.13
N GLY A 544 -50.99 -46.49 14.94
CA GLY A 544 -51.88 -45.37 15.24
C GLY A 544 -51.42 -44.04 14.65
N THR A 545 -51.86 -42.94 15.25
CA THR A 545 -51.28 -41.62 15.01
C THR A 545 -50.33 -41.33 16.17
N PRO A 546 -49.02 -41.53 15.99
CA PRO A 546 -48.06 -41.37 17.06
C PRO A 546 -48.00 -39.91 17.49
N THR A 547 -48.01 -39.69 18.80
CA THR A 547 -47.75 -38.37 19.38
C THR A 547 -46.31 -37.95 19.10
N PRO A 548 -45.98 -36.65 19.14
CA PRO A 548 -44.60 -36.19 19.03
C PRO A 548 -43.65 -36.91 19.99
N ALA A 549 -44.07 -37.20 21.22
CA ALA A 549 -43.27 -37.93 22.21
C ALA A 549 -43.03 -39.40 21.83
N GLU A 550 -44.00 -40.06 21.19
CA GLU A 550 -43.86 -41.44 20.69
C GLU A 550 -42.96 -41.51 19.45
N ILE A 551 -43.07 -40.53 18.55
CA ILE A 551 -42.11 -40.36 17.43
C ILE A 551 -40.70 -40.18 18.02
N CYS A 552 -40.54 -39.32 19.03
CA CYS A 552 -39.24 -39.11 19.69
C CYS A 552 -38.63 -40.38 20.31
N ARG A 553 -39.46 -41.29 20.82
CA ARG A 553 -38.99 -42.51 21.49
C ARG A 553 -38.64 -43.62 20.51
N GLY A 554 -39.12 -43.54 19.27
CA GLY A 554 -39.05 -44.64 18.32
C GLY A 554 -38.64 -44.32 16.88
N ASP A 555 -38.32 -43.09 16.51
CA ASP A 555 -37.78 -42.75 15.17
C ASP A 555 -36.29 -43.12 15.05
N PHE A 556 -36.01 -44.42 14.96
CA PHE A 556 -34.66 -44.98 14.95
C PHE A 556 -33.92 -44.77 13.63
N ASN A 557 -34.63 -44.54 12.53
CA ASN A 557 -34.02 -44.26 11.23
C ASN A 557 -33.85 -42.75 10.95
N LEU A 558 -34.31 -41.89 11.86
CA LEU A 558 -34.18 -40.43 11.85
C LEU A 558 -34.86 -39.76 10.66
N ASP A 559 -36.01 -40.29 10.24
CA ASP A 559 -36.80 -39.75 9.13
C ASP A 559 -37.95 -38.83 9.58
N ALA A 560 -38.03 -38.55 10.88
CA ALA A 560 -39.05 -37.74 11.55
C ALA A 560 -40.46 -38.36 11.56
N ALA A 561 -40.57 -39.66 11.32
CA ALA A 561 -41.81 -40.42 11.43
C ALA A 561 -41.60 -41.68 12.28
N LEU A 562 -42.71 -42.27 12.74
CA LEU A 562 -42.71 -43.60 13.34
C LEU A 562 -43.35 -44.57 12.35
N GLY A 563 -42.54 -45.45 11.77
CA GLY A 563 -42.93 -46.34 10.69
C GLY A 563 -42.20 -47.68 10.74
N SER A 564 -42.43 -48.52 9.73
CA SER A 564 -41.82 -49.85 9.67
C SER A 564 -40.28 -49.81 9.60
N GLY A 565 -39.71 -48.69 9.17
CA GLY A 565 -38.27 -48.44 9.14
C GLY A 565 -37.62 -48.43 10.53
N ASP A 566 -38.40 -48.24 11.58
CA ASP A 566 -37.94 -48.08 12.96
C ASP A 566 -37.91 -49.36 13.78
N VAL A 567 -38.64 -50.38 13.33
CA VAL A 567 -38.75 -51.68 14.02
C VAL A 567 -37.36 -52.32 14.26
N PRO A 568 -36.41 -52.32 13.31
CA PRO A 568 -35.07 -52.87 13.56
C PRO A 568 -34.34 -52.15 14.70
N GLY A 569 -34.50 -50.82 14.79
CA GLY A 569 -33.91 -50.02 15.85
C GLY A 569 -34.52 -50.31 17.22
N MET A 570 -35.85 -50.45 17.29
CA MET A 570 -36.55 -50.84 18.52
C MET A 570 -36.13 -52.23 19.02
N VAL A 571 -36.00 -53.19 18.10
CA VAL A 571 -35.51 -54.54 18.44
C VAL A 571 -34.07 -54.48 18.96
N ASN A 572 -33.20 -53.69 18.33
CA ASN A 572 -31.84 -53.53 18.80
C ASN A 572 -31.78 -52.86 20.19
N ALA A 573 -32.62 -51.86 20.46
CA ALA A 573 -32.71 -51.20 21.76
C ALA A 573 -33.10 -52.17 22.88
N LEU A 574 -34.11 -53.03 22.65
CA LEU A 574 -34.54 -54.07 23.59
C LEU A 574 -33.46 -55.13 23.87
N LEU A 575 -32.58 -55.41 22.90
CA LEU A 575 -31.54 -56.44 23.02
C LEU A 575 -30.23 -55.92 23.63
N THR A 576 -30.02 -54.60 23.62
CA THR A 576 -28.75 -53.97 24.02
C THR A 576 -28.85 -53.16 25.31
N TRP A 577 -30.05 -53.03 25.88
CA TRP A 577 -30.24 -52.36 27.16
C TRP A 577 -29.61 -53.18 28.31
N PRO A 578 -28.84 -52.57 29.24
CA PRO A 578 -28.09 -53.28 30.30
C PRO A 578 -28.94 -53.99 31.35
#